data_AF-A0A821G0M0-F1
#
_entry.id   AF-A0A821G0M0-F1
#
_cell.length_a   1.000
_cell.length_b   1.000
_cell.length_c   1.000
_cell.angle_alpha   90.00
_cell.angle_beta   90.00
_cell.angle_gamma   90.00
#
_symmetry.space_group_name_H-M   'P 1'
#
loop_
_entity.id
_entity.type
_entity.pdbx_description
1 polymer ?
#
loop_
_entity_poly.entity_id
_entity_poly.type
_entity_poly.pdbx_seq_one_letter_code
_entity_poly.pdbx_strand_id
1 'polypeptide(L)'
;MASADYHYSNDLTTDNLLDKIKQQRFLGGEACLWTEYIDANMVHSRTWPRTAAIAERLWSTNSDEIECMYDRLTFMDKTFFHPKDEKYIRDLSRLTSNVNALKLLADLCEPLGLQGRDHTRNYTSRTPLNRFVDILKPESEQTRQLIKTRNVSQLYLTFASWKMNHLYIQCNDSDVLQLSENLARLSEMGLRLLKLLSQNEQRQIVSSRWYYYQIYILDTLEYQVPEIRLAGVRVLRDLLEQFDPCSFDLINLSLIVCFPIIVILAQRVSFIRRHILLPCFNFFYYCCGRF
;
A
#
# COMPACT_ATOMS: atom_id res chain seq x y z
N MET A 1 0.58 -13.66 4.63
CA MET A 1 -0.32 -14.19 3.58
C MET A 1 -0.51 -13.09 2.54
N ALA A 2 -0.77 -13.42 1.28
CA ALA A 2 -1.03 -12.38 0.29
C ALA A 2 -2.45 -11.77 0.48
N SER A 3 -2.59 -10.52 0.08
CA SER A 3 -3.81 -9.72 0.18
C SER A 3 -4.82 -10.08 -0.92
N ALA A 4 -6.07 -9.63 -0.78
CA ALA A 4 -7.12 -9.95 -1.75
C ALA A 4 -6.82 -9.39 -3.15
N ASP A 5 -6.26 -8.18 -3.24
CA ASP A 5 -5.81 -7.54 -4.48
C ASP A 5 -4.74 -8.35 -5.23
N TYR A 6 -3.78 -8.94 -4.54
CA TYR A 6 -2.76 -9.80 -5.15
C TYR A 6 -3.43 -10.99 -5.83
N HIS A 7 -4.34 -11.65 -5.12
CA HIS A 7 -5.06 -12.80 -5.67
C HIS A 7 -6.02 -12.39 -6.81
N TYR A 8 -6.68 -11.25 -6.67
CA TYR A 8 -7.57 -10.70 -7.68
C TYR A 8 -6.83 -10.22 -8.93
N SER A 9 -5.56 -9.83 -8.82
CA SER A 9 -4.74 -9.39 -9.94
C SER A 9 -4.11 -10.55 -10.73
N ASN A 10 -4.19 -11.77 -10.21
CA ASN A 10 -3.71 -12.96 -10.91
C ASN A 10 -4.70 -13.33 -12.01
N ASP A 11 -4.42 -12.89 -13.23
CA ASP A 11 -5.21 -13.21 -14.42
C ASP A 11 -4.44 -14.18 -15.32
N LEU A 12 -5.09 -15.27 -15.70
CA LEU A 12 -4.54 -16.27 -16.61
C LEU A 12 -4.59 -15.81 -18.09
N THR A 13 -5.40 -14.80 -18.39
CA THR A 13 -5.67 -14.33 -19.75
C THR A 13 -4.81 -13.15 -20.19
N THR A 14 -4.13 -12.47 -19.26
CA THR A 14 -3.27 -11.31 -19.54
C THR A 14 -1.94 -11.67 -20.19
N ASP A 15 -1.60 -12.96 -20.25
CA ASP A 15 -0.35 -13.42 -20.86
C ASP A 15 -0.51 -13.44 -22.39
N ASN A 16 -0.36 -12.25 -22.99
CA ASN A 16 -0.47 -11.97 -24.44
C ASN A 16 0.50 -12.79 -25.32
N LEU A 17 1.36 -13.61 -24.70
CA LEU A 17 2.32 -14.50 -25.35
C LEU A 17 1.72 -15.87 -25.75
N LEU A 18 0.52 -16.19 -25.29
CA LEU A 18 -0.13 -17.47 -25.60
C LEU A 18 -1.06 -17.37 -26.82
N ASP A 19 -0.80 -18.22 -27.81
CA ASP A 19 -1.70 -18.41 -28.95
C ASP A 19 -3.13 -18.73 -28.47
N LYS A 20 -4.15 -18.21 -29.18
CA LYS A 20 -5.58 -18.43 -28.85
C LYS A 20 -5.95 -19.90 -28.64
N ILE A 21 -5.31 -20.82 -29.37
CA ILE A 21 -5.52 -22.28 -29.24
C ILE A 21 -5.03 -22.82 -27.89
N LYS A 22 -3.94 -22.26 -27.36
CA LYS A 22 -3.41 -22.64 -26.04
C LYS A 22 -4.26 -22.03 -24.93
N GLN A 23 -4.80 -20.83 -25.14
CA GLN A 23 -5.71 -20.20 -24.18
C GLN A 23 -6.97 -21.04 -23.93
N GLN A 24 -7.52 -21.70 -24.96
CA GLN A 24 -8.67 -22.60 -24.82
C GLN A 24 -8.40 -23.85 -23.97
N ARG A 25 -7.14 -24.16 -23.63
CA ARG A 25 -6.80 -25.28 -22.73
C ARG A 25 -6.85 -24.90 -21.26
N PHE A 26 -6.94 -23.62 -20.92
CA PHE A 26 -7.15 -23.21 -19.54
C PHE A 26 -8.61 -23.46 -19.16
N LEU A 27 -8.80 -24.34 -18.18
CA LEU A 27 -10.13 -24.66 -17.64
C LEU A 27 -10.55 -23.69 -16.54
N GLY A 28 -9.59 -23.00 -15.92
CA GLY A 28 -9.82 -22.10 -14.79
C GLY A 28 -8.65 -22.14 -13.81
N GLY A 29 -8.94 -21.87 -12.54
CA GLY A 29 -7.99 -21.92 -11.44
C GLY A 29 -8.65 -22.41 -10.15
N GLU A 30 -7.82 -22.73 -9.16
CA GLU A 30 -8.27 -23.23 -7.85
C GLU A 30 -7.63 -22.41 -6.73
N ALA A 31 -8.41 -22.08 -5.72
CA ALA A 31 -7.91 -21.50 -4.48
C ALA A 31 -7.57 -22.63 -3.50
N CYS A 32 -6.28 -22.91 -3.32
CA CYS A 32 -5.82 -23.95 -2.40
C CYS A 32 -5.52 -23.38 -1.01
N LEU A 33 -6.10 -24.00 0.02
CA LEU A 33 -5.80 -23.70 1.43
C LEU A 33 -4.88 -24.77 2.01
N TRP A 34 -3.59 -24.50 2.04
CA TRP A 34 -2.62 -25.33 2.74
C TRP A 34 -2.70 -25.12 4.25
N THR A 35 -2.69 -26.19 5.03
CA THR A 35 -3.10 -26.17 6.45
C THR A 35 -1.94 -26.37 7.44
N GLU A 36 -0.70 -26.12 7.05
CA GLU A 36 0.47 -26.23 7.94
C GLU A 36 0.36 -25.29 9.15
N TYR A 37 -0.25 -24.12 8.94
CA TYR A 37 -0.45 -23.08 9.95
C TYR A 37 -1.93 -22.74 10.16
N ILE A 38 -2.83 -23.69 9.90
CA ILE A 38 -4.28 -23.48 9.97
C ILE A 38 -4.92 -24.69 10.67
N ASP A 39 -5.64 -24.42 11.76
CA ASP A 39 -6.48 -25.43 12.43
C ASP A 39 -7.94 -25.31 11.97
N ALA A 40 -8.79 -26.24 12.46
CA ALA A 40 -10.22 -26.24 12.17
C ALA A 40 -10.94 -24.93 12.56
N ASN A 41 -10.43 -24.20 13.55
CA ASN A 41 -11.00 -22.93 14.00
C ASN A 41 -10.65 -21.78 13.05
N MET A 42 -9.57 -21.88 12.27
CA MET A 42 -9.08 -20.81 11.41
C MET A 42 -9.55 -20.90 9.96
N VAL A 43 -10.03 -22.07 9.52
CA VAL A 43 -10.42 -22.29 8.11
C VAL A 43 -11.29 -21.15 7.59
N HIS A 44 -12.34 -20.77 8.33
CA HIS A 44 -13.25 -19.72 7.90
C HIS A 44 -12.57 -18.35 7.70
N SER A 45 -11.82 -17.87 8.70
CA SER A 45 -11.18 -16.55 8.65
C SER A 45 -9.97 -16.49 7.72
N ARG A 46 -9.41 -17.65 7.35
CA ARG A 46 -8.33 -17.76 6.37
C ARG A 46 -8.87 -17.85 4.94
N THR A 47 -10.01 -18.50 4.72
CA THR A 47 -10.63 -18.62 3.41
C THR A 47 -11.35 -17.33 3.01
N TRP A 48 -12.25 -16.85 3.86
CA TRP A 48 -13.11 -15.71 3.52
C TRP A 48 -12.59 -14.41 4.14
N PRO A 49 -12.82 -13.25 3.50
CA PRO A 49 -13.54 -13.06 2.23
C PRO A 49 -12.65 -13.25 0.98
N ARG A 50 -11.34 -13.46 1.11
CA ARG A 50 -10.38 -13.43 -0.01
C ARG A 50 -10.71 -14.41 -1.14
N THR A 51 -11.22 -15.59 -0.83
CA THR A 51 -11.65 -16.55 -1.86
C THR A 51 -12.82 -16.03 -2.70
N ALA A 52 -13.63 -15.08 -2.21
CA ALA A 52 -14.66 -14.43 -3.01
C ALA A 52 -14.05 -13.52 -4.09
N ALA A 53 -12.94 -12.85 -3.82
CA ALA A 53 -12.21 -12.09 -4.83
C ALA A 53 -11.62 -13.02 -5.91
N ILE A 54 -11.10 -14.19 -5.52
CA ILE A 54 -10.63 -15.21 -6.47
C ILE A 54 -11.81 -15.73 -7.31
N ALA A 55 -12.96 -16.00 -6.69
CA ALA A 55 -14.16 -16.43 -7.39
C ALA A 55 -14.64 -15.37 -8.39
N GLU A 56 -14.65 -14.09 -8.01
CA GLU A 56 -14.99 -12.98 -8.90
C GLU A 56 -14.05 -12.94 -10.11
N ARG A 57 -12.73 -13.12 -9.90
CA ARG A 57 -11.73 -13.19 -10.97
C ARG A 57 -11.95 -14.37 -11.92
N LEU A 58 -12.28 -15.55 -11.40
CA LEU A 58 -12.46 -16.76 -12.23
C LEU A 58 -13.82 -16.78 -12.96
N TRP A 59 -14.80 -16.03 -12.48
CA TRP A 59 -16.15 -15.98 -13.04
C TRP A 59 -16.39 -14.80 -13.98
N SER A 60 -15.84 -13.63 -13.65
CA SER A 60 -16.13 -12.38 -14.35
C SER A 60 -15.24 -12.20 -15.58
N THR A 61 -15.80 -11.67 -16.66
CA THR A 61 -15.08 -11.50 -17.94
C THR A 61 -14.19 -10.25 -17.98
N ASN A 62 -14.42 -9.28 -17.09
CA ASN A 62 -13.68 -8.03 -17.04
C ASN A 62 -13.02 -7.89 -15.67
N SER A 63 -11.75 -7.47 -15.67
CA SER A 63 -11.10 -6.96 -14.47
C SER A 63 -11.64 -5.58 -14.14
N ASP A 64 -12.43 -5.47 -13.08
CA ASP A 64 -12.73 -4.17 -12.48
C ASP A 64 -11.48 -3.60 -11.78
N GLU A 65 -11.51 -2.29 -11.51
CA GLU A 65 -10.54 -1.63 -10.63
C GLU A 65 -10.54 -2.30 -9.24
N ILE A 66 -9.35 -2.43 -8.65
CA ILE A 66 -9.12 -3.10 -7.36
C ILE A 66 -9.98 -2.46 -6.24
N GLU A 67 -10.17 -1.15 -6.27
CA GLU A 67 -11.00 -0.44 -5.29
C GLU A 67 -12.47 -0.83 -5.36
N CYS A 68 -13.03 -0.96 -6.58
CA CYS A 68 -14.40 -1.42 -6.78
C CYS A 68 -14.59 -2.86 -6.26
N MET A 69 -13.60 -3.72 -6.48
CA MET A 69 -13.57 -5.07 -5.90
C MET A 69 -13.60 -5.01 -4.37
N TYR A 70 -12.76 -4.19 -3.72
CA TYR A 70 -12.75 -4.07 -2.27
C TYR A 70 -14.05 -3.52 -1.69
N ASP A 71 -14.72 -2.58 -2.36
CA ASP A 71 -16.00 -2.04 -1.91
C ASP A 71 -17.09 -3.14 -1.89
N ARG A 72 -17.16 -3.98 -2.94
CA ARG A 72 -18.04 -5.16 -2.97
C ARG A 72 -17.63 -6.22 -1.95
N LEU A 73 -16.33 -6.51 -1.84
CA LEU A 73 -15.80 -7.52 -0.93
C LEU A 73 -16.09 -7.16 0.53
N THR A 74 -15.98 -5.89 0.89
CA THR A 74 -16.30 -5.37 2.22
C THR A 74 -17.77 -5.54 2.56
N PHE A 75 -18.66 -5.29 1.58
CA PHE A 75 -20.09 -5.54 1.73
C PHE A 75 -20.38 -7.04 1.92
N MET A 76 -19.79 -7.91 1.09
CA MET A 76 -19.95 -9.36 1.21
C MET A 76 -19.42 -9.89 2.54
N ASP A 77 -18.27 -9.40 3.00
CA ASP A 77 -17.67 -9.81 4.27
C ASP A 77 -18.59 -9.53 5.45
N LYS A 78 -19.12 -8.31 5.53
CA LYS A 78 -20.04 -7.90 6.60
C LYS A 78 -21.42 -8.57 6.52
N THR A 79 -21.82 -9.03 5.34
CA THR A 79 -23.14 -9.63 5.15
C THR A 79 -23.12 -11.15 5.37
N PHE A 80 -22.11 -11.83 4.83
CA PHE A 80 -22.13 -13.29 4.71
C PHE A 80 -21.05 -13.99 5.53
N PHE A 81 -19.84 -13.44 5.58
CA PHE A 81 -18.68 -14.16 6.12
C PHE A 81 -18.43 -13.82 7.60
N HIS A 82 -18.34 -12.54 7.93
CA HIS A 82 -17.99 -12.07 9.27
C HIS A 82 -19.00 -11.01 9.78
N PRO A 83 -20.31 -11.32 9.86
CA PRO A 83 -21.34 -10.33 10.21
C PRO A 83 -21.25 -9.80 11.65
N LYS A 84 -20.64 -10.56 12.57
CA LYS A 84 -20.52 -10.19 13.99
C LYS A 84 -19.12 -10.34 14.57
N ASP A 85 -18.22 -11.02 13.86
CA ASP A 85 -16.84 -11.28 14.28
C ASP A 85 -16.67 -11.80 15.73
N GLU A 86 -17.70 -12.46 16.31
CA GLU A 86 -17.72 -12.87 17.72
C GLU A 86 -16.56 -13.82 18.05
N LYS A 87 -16.21 -14.71 17.11
CA LYS A 87 -15.06 -15.60 17.26
C LYS A 87 -13.75 -14.83 17.36
N TYR A 88 -13.55 -13.80 16.53
CA TYR A 88 -12.34 -12.98 16.56
C TYR A 88 -12.19 -12.27 17.92
N ILE A 89 -13.28 -11.67 18.42
CA ILE A 89 -13.30 -11.01 19.73
C ILE A 89 -13.07 -12.01 20.87
N ARG A 90 -13.72 -13.18 20.82
CA ARG A 90 -13.51 -14.27 21.80
C ARG A 90 -12.08 -14.78 21.78
N ASP A 91 -11.48 -14.90 20.61
CA ASP A 91 -10.12 -15.41 20.47
C ASP A 91 -9.11 -14.42 21.07
N LEU A 92 -9.32 -13.11 20.86
CA LEU A 92 -8.53 -12.02 21.46
C LEU A 92 -8.73 -11.90 22.98
N SER A 93 -9.95 -12.11 23.48
CA SER A 93 -10.24 -12.01 24.92
C SER A 93 -9.56 -13.07 25.76
N ARG A 94 -9.06 -14.15 25.14
CA ARG A 94 -8.19 -15.14 25.80
C ARG A 94 -6.81 -14.58 26.15
N LEU A 95 -6.34 -13.57 25.42
CA LEU A 95 -4.98 -13.03 25.55
C LEU A 95 -4.90 -11.80 26.46
N THR A 96 -6.02 -11.11 26.69
CA THR A 96 -6.05 -9.86 27.45
C THR A 96 -7.40 -9.62 28.12
N SER A 97 -7.38 -8.89 29.23
CA SER A 97 -8.56 -8.28 29.85
C SER A 97 -9.14 -7.15 28.99
N ASN A 98 -8.29 -6.36 28.33
CA ASN A 98 -8.72 -5.20 27.53
C ASN A 98 -8.75 -5.54 26.03
N VAL A 99 -9.83 -6.19 25.63
CA VAL A 99 -10.01 -6.70 24.25
C VAL A 99 -9.98 -5.57 23.22
N ASN A 100 -10.52 -4.40 23.55
CA ASN A 100 -10.59 -3.28 22.61
C ASN A 100 -9.21 -2.76 22.22
N ALA A 101 -8.31 -2.66 23.21
CA ALA A 101 -6.94 -2.19 22.96
C ALA A 101 -6.16 -3.18 22.08
N LEU A 102 -6.28 -4.48 22.38
CA LEU A 102 -5.63 -5.52 21.59
C LEU A 102 -6.24 -5.66 20.20
N LYS A 103 -7.56 -5.50 20.07
CA LYS A 103 -8.26 -5.49 18.77
C LYS A 103 -7.74 -4.39 17.87
N LEU A 104 -7.57 -3.16 18.40
CA LEU A 104 -7.00 -2.05 17.62
C LEU A 104 -5.63 -2.40 17.06
N LEU A 105 -4.76 -3.02 17.87
CA LEU A 105 -3.45 -3.46 17.43
C LEU A 105 -3.55 -4.59 16.39
N ALA A 106 -4.38 -5.60 16.67
CA ALA A 106 -4.59 -6.76 15.81
C ALA A 106 -5.13 -6.36 14.42
N ASP A 107 -6.04 -5.40 14.37
CA ASP A 107 -6.60 -4.88 13.12
C ASP A 107 -5.56 -4.14 12.27
N LEU A 108 -4.39 -3.79 12.81
CA LEU A 108 -3.25 -3.17 12.13
C LEU A 108 -2.08 -4.13 11.91
N CYS A 109 -2.25 -5.41 12.23
CA CYS A 109 -1.24 -6.44 12.09
C CYS A 109 -1.71 -7.51 11.10
N GLU A 110 -0.75 -8.11 10.39
CA GLU A 110 -1.02 -9.18 9.43
C GLU A 110 0.00 -10.31 9.60
N PRO A 111 -0.41 -11.58 9.51
CA PRO A 111 0.52 -12.69 9.65
C PRO A 111 1.35 -12.85 8.36
N LEU A 112 2.65 -12.99 8.53
CA LEU A 112 3.54 -13.47 7.47
C LEU A 112 3.15 -14.94 7.20
N GLY A 113 2.92 -15.27 5.93
CA GLY A 113 2.35 -16.58 5.54
C GLY A 113 3.36 -17.72 5.67
N LEU A 114 3.27 -18.71 4.78
CA LEU A 114 4.21 -19.85 4.76
C LEU A 114 5.68 -19.41 4.86
N GLN A 115 6.12 -18.53 3.95
CA GLN A 115 7.50 -18.04 3.88
C GLN A 115 7.99 -17.35 5.15
N GLY A 116 7.10 -16.70 5.90
CA GLY A 116 7.48 -15.97 7.11
C GLY A 116 7.36 -16.78 8.40
N ARG A 117 6.78 -17.98 8.34
CA ARG A 117 6.65 -18.88 9.50
C ARG A 117 7.61 -20.06 9.42
N ASP A 118 7.91 -20.55 8.22
CA ASP A 118 8.71 -21.76 7.97
C ASP A 118 10.06 -21.80 8.71
N HIS A 119 10.76 -20.67 8.75
CA HIS A 119 12.10 -20.61 9.38
C HIS A 119 12.11 -20.00 10.78
N THR A 120 10.97 -19.57 11.29
CA THR A 120 10.91 -18.82 12.57
C THR A 120 10.77 -19.72 13.78
N ARG A 121 9.96 -20.78 13.69
CA ARG A 121 9.70 -21.74 14.76
C ARG A 121 9.49 -23.13 14.18
N ASN A 122 9.70 -24.15 14.98
CA ASN A 122 9.43 -25.54 14.59
C ASN A 122 7.95 -25.85 14.75
N TYR A 123 7.21 -25.84 13.65
CA TYR A 123 5.82 -26.25 13.62
C TYR A 123 5.69 -27.72 13.28
N THR A 124 4.76 -28.39 13.94
CA THR A 124 4.33 -29.75 13.63
C THR A 124 2.81 -29.77 13.58
N SER A 125 2.21 -30.83 13.03
CA SER A 125 0.76 -31.00 13.04
C SER A 125 0.14 -31.08 14.45
N ARG A 126 0.97 -31.17 15.50
CA ARG A 126 0.55 -31.16 16.91
C ARG A 126 0.76 -29.81 17.60
N THR A 127 1.42 -28.85 16.96
CA THR A 127 1.66 -27.53 17.54
C THR A 127 0.32 -26.82 17.71
N PRO A 128 -0.03 -26.35 18.92
CA PRO A 128 -1.26 -25.62 19.13
C PRO A 128 -1.19 -24.27 18.42
N LEU A 129 -2.19 -23.99 17.58
CA LEU A 129 -2.33 -22.72 16.86
C LEU A 129 -3.33 -21.84 17.63
N ASN A 130 -2.83 -21.10 18.62
CA ASN A 130 -3.65 -20.28 19.51
C ASN A 130 -2.96 -18.99 19.97
N ARG A 131 -1.85 -18.61 19.32
CA ARG A 131 -1.09 -17.39 19.65
C ARG A 131 -1.71 -16.17 18.95
N PHE A 132 -1.22 -14.98 19.29
CA PHE A 132 -1.68 -13.73 18.68
C PHE A 132 -1.66 -13.76 17.14
N VAL A 133 -0.54 -14.20 16.56
CA VAL A 133 -0.34 -14.37 15.09
C VAL A 133 -1.41 -15.24 14.42
N ASP A 134 -1.95 -16.23 15.15
CA ASP A 134 -2.92 -17.18 14.63
C ASP A 134 -4.35 -16.59 14.60
N ILE A 135 -4.60 -15.58 15.42
CA ILE A 135 -5.88 -14.85 15.51
C ILE A 135 -5.96 -13.75 14.44
N LEU A 136 -4.83 -13.17 14.04
CA LEU A 136 -4.76 -12.05 13.10
C LEU A 136 -5.48 -12.35 11.78
N LYS A 137 -6.20 -11.36 11.26
CA LYS A 137 -6.79 -11.42 9.92
C LYS A 137 -5.69 -11.48 8.85
N PRO A 138 -5.91 -12.14 7.70
CA PRO A 138 -4.91 -12.21 6.64
C PRO A 138 -4.51 -10.84 6.06
N GLU A 139 -5.42 -9.87 6.14
CA GLU A 139 -5.24 -8.51 5.63
C GLU A 139 -5.96 -7.49 6.54
N SER A 140 -5.35 -6.33 6.75
CA SER A 140 -5.86 -5.22 7.55
C SER A 140 -6.79 -4.32 6.72
N GLU A 141 -8.11 -4.50 6.90
CA GLU A 141 -9.11 -3.56 6.35
C GLU A 141 -8.90 -2.15 6.90
N GLN A 142 -8.57 -2.01 8.18
CA GLN A 142 -8.39 -0.71 8.83
C GLN A 142 -7.27 0.10 8.16
N THR A 143 -6.13 -0.52 7.87
CA THR A 143 -5.00 0.14 7.19
C THR A 143 -5.41 0.60 5.80
N ARG A 144 -6.09 -0.25 5.02
CA ARG A 144 -6.57 0.09 3.68
C ARG A 144 -7.55 1.27 3.70
N GLN A 145 -8.52 1.25 4.61
CA GLN A 145 -9.50 2.35 4.74
C GLN A 145 -8.82 3.67 5.12
N LEU A 146 -7.80 3.64 5.97
CA LEU A 146 -7.04 4.84 6.35
C LEU A 146 -6.26 5.44 5.18
N ILE A 147 -5.64 4.60 4.34
CA ILE A 147 -4.97 5.04 3.10
C ILE A 147 -6.00 5.71 2.17
N LYS A 148 -7.19 5.13 2.02
CA LYS A 148 -8.28 5.69 1.21
C LYS A 148 -8.78 7.04 1.73
N THR A 149 -8.82 7.23 3.05
CA THR A 149 -9.56 8.35 3.66
C THR A 149 -8.91 9.73 3.46
N ARG A 150 -7.60 9.84 3.18
CA ARG A 150 -6.82 11.08 2.87
C ARG A 150 -7.04 12.32 3.76
N ASN A 151 -7.88 12.27 4.78
CA ASN A 151 -8.23 13.39 5.64
C ASN A 151 -7.21 13.52 6.78
N VAL A 152 -6.42 14.60 6.73
CA VAL A 152 -5.36 14.91 7.70
C VAL A 152 -5.88 14.95 9.14
N SER A 153 -7.06 15.51 9.37
CA SER A 153 -7.64 15.61 10.73
C SER A 153 -7.97 14.24 11.32
N GLN A 154 -8.55 13.36 10.51
CA GLN A 154 -8.87 11.99 10.91
C GLN A 154 -7.61 11.16 11.12
N LEU A 155 -6.59 11.32 10.27
CA LEU A 155 -5.30 10.67 10.44
C LEU A 155 -4.60 11.12 11.72
N TYR A 156 -4.67 12.40 12.06
CA TYR A 156 -4.13 12.93 13.33
C TYR A 156 -4.77 12.26 14.54
N LEU A 157 -6.12 12.21 14.58
CA LEU A 157 -6.86 11.54 15.65
C LEU A 157 -6.53 10.04 15.73
N THR A 158 -6.39 9.41 14.56
CA THR A 158 -6.03 7.99 14.46
C THR A 158 -4.64 7.73 15.04
N PHE A 159 -3.60 8.47 14.64
CA PHE A 159 -2.26 8.31 15.20
C PHE A 159 -2.22 8.65 16.69
N ALA A 160 -2.95 9.68 17.14
CA ALA A 160 -3.06 9.97 18.57
C ALA A 160 -3.67 8.79 19.35
N SER A 161 -4.71 8.16 18.80
CA SER A 161 -5.31 6.95 19.39
C SER A 161 -4.34 5.78 19.44
N TRP A 162 -3.54 5.56 18.39
CA TRP A 162 -2.54 4.50 18.32
C TRP A 162 -1.45 4.66 19.38
N LYS A 163 -0.97 5.90 19.55
CA LYS A 163 -0.01 6.25 20.59
C LYS A 163 -0.56 5.94 21.99
N MET A 164 -1.79 6.37 22.26
CA MET A 164 -2.43 6.17 23.56
C MET A 164 -2.77 4.70 23.81
N ASN A 165 -3.10 3.93 22.76
CA ASN A 165 -3.44 2.51 22.85
C ASN A 165 -2.34 1.69 23.54
N HIS A 166 -1.07 2.07 23.36
CA HIS A 166 0.06 1.41 24.00
C HIS A 166 -0.07 1.34 25.53
N LEU A 167 -0.61 2.38 26.16
CA LEU A 167 -0.80 2.42 27.62
C LEU A 167 -1.92 1.49 28.11
N TYR A 168 -2.81 1.08 27.22
CA TYR A 168 -3.97 0.24 27.53
C TYR A 168 -3.75 -1.25 27.22
N ILE A 169 -2.63 -1.61 26.57
CA ILE A 169 -2.28 -2.99 26.30
C ILE A 169 -1.86 -3.68 27.61
N GLN A 170 -2.66 -4.66 28.02
CA GLN A 170 -2.42 -5.51 29.17
C GLN A 170 -2.32 -6.96 28.70
N CYS A 171 -1.16 -7.35 28.19
CA CYS A 171 -0.90 -8.69 27.69
C CYS A 171 0.50 -9.15 28.12
N ASN A 172 0.66 -10.44 28.42
CA ASN A 172 1.93 -11.04 28.83
C ASN A 172 2.74 -11.58 27.63
N ASP A 173 2.30 -11.33 26.40
CA ASP A 173 2.98 -11.80 25.18
C ASP A 173 4.02 -10.75 24.73
N SER A 174 5.28 -11.17 24.64
CA SER A 174 6.40 -10.31 24.23
C SER A 174 6.24 -9.76 22.81
N ASP A 175 5.67 -10.55 21.90
CA ASP A 175 5.48 -10.17 20.51
C ASP A 175 4.43 -9.05 20.43
N VAL A 176 3.36 -9.16 21.23
CA VAL A 176 2.30 -8.13 21.35
C VAL A 176 2.84 -6.83 21.94
N LEU A 177 3.65 -6.93 23.00
CA LEU A 177 4.26 -5.76 23.64
C LEU A 177 5.20 -5.03 22.68
N GLN A 178 6.02 -5.75 21.92
CA GLN A 178 6.91 -5.15 20.93
C GLN A 178 6.13 -4.51 19.77
N LEU A 179 5.08 -5.16 19.26
CA LEU A 179 4.20 -4.58 18.23
C LEU A 179 3.52 -3.31 18.73
N SER A 180 3.07 -3.29 19.99
CA SER A 180 2.46 -2.12 20.61
C SER A 180 3.44 -0.95 20.71
N GLU A 181 4.68 -1.20 21.11
CA GLU A 181 5.74 -0.19 21.13
C GLU A 181 6.04 0.32 19.71
N ASN A 182 6.13 -0.58 18.73
CA ASN A 182 6.38 -0.22 17.33
C ASN A 182 5.26 0.66 16.77
N LEU A 183 4.01 0.34 17.09
CA LEU A 183 2.85 1.16 16.71
C LEU A 183 2.90 2.54 17.37
N ALA A 184 3.31 2.63 18.64
CA ALA A 184 3.49 3.91 19.32
C ALA A 184 4.58 4.76 18.67
N ARG A 185 5.75 4.17 18.34
CA ARG A 185 6.83 4.85 17.62
C ARG A 185 6.38 5.32 16.24
N LEU A 186 5.68 4.46 15.51
CA LEU A 186 5.10 4.79 14.20
C LEU A 186 4.13 5.96 14.30
N SER A 187 3.25 5.95 15.29
CA SER A 187 2.28 7.02 15.48
C SER A 187 2.95 8.37 15.82
N GLU A 188 4.06 8.35 16.57
CA GLU A 188 4.84 9.55 16.84
C GLU A 188 5.49 10.11 15.56
N MET A 189 6.04 9.24 14.71
CA MET A 189 6.54 9.62 13.40
C MET A 189 5.43 10.21 12.53
N GLY A 190 4.25 9.59 12.50
CA GLY A 190 3.07 10.07 11.78
C GLY A 190 2.60 11.44 12.25
N LEU A 191 2.47 11.66 13.56
CA LEU A 191 2.09 12.97 14.12
C LEU A 191 3.11 14.06 13.77
N ARG A 192 4.42 13.74 13.79
CA ARG A 192 5.47 14.68 13.36
C ARG A 192 5.36 14.99 11.87
N LEU A 193 5.10 13.99 11.03
CA LEU A 193 4.92 14.17 9.59
C LEU A 193 3.69 15.03 9.26
N LEU A 194 2.56 14.77 9.91
CA LEU A 194 1.34 15.56 9.75
C LEU A 194 1.55 17.01 10.20
N LYS A 195 2.33 17.25 11.26
CA LYS A 195 2.70 18.61 11.67
C LYS A 195 3.49 19.32 10.58
N LEU A 196 4.46 18.64 9.95
CA LEU A 196 5.21 19.19 8.80
C LEU A 196 4.30 19.50 7.60
N LEU A 197 3.29 18.67 7.34
CA LEU A 197 2.29 18.93 6.29
C LEU A 197 1.43 20.15 6.62
N SER A 198 0.99 20.29 7.88
CA SER A 198 0.11 21.39 8.30
C SER A 198 0.79 22.76 8.33
N GLN A 199 2.11 22.81 8.54
CA GLN A 199 2.89 24.05 8.67
C GLN A 199 3.37 24.62 7.32
N ASN A 200 3.24 23.86 6.23
CA ASN A 200 3.87 24.18 4.95
C ASN A 200 2.82 24.52 3.87
N GLU A 201 2.62 25.82 3.61
CA GLU A 201 1.94 26.29 2.39
C GLU A 201 2.83 26.15 1.13
N GLN A 202 4.15 25.97 1.31
CA GLN A 202 5.11 25.66 0.25
C GLN A 202 5.86 24.37 0.59
N ARG A 203 5.81 23.37 -0.30
CA ARG A 203 6.46 22.05 -0.10
C ARG A 203 7.93 22.23 0.28
N GLN A 204 8.29 21.89 1.52
CA GLN A 204 9.70 21.85 1.94
C GLN A 204 10.48 20.84 1.10
N ILE A 205 11.63 21.27 0.59
CA ILE A 205 12.59 20.36 -0.04
C ILE A 205 13.19 19.50 1.07
N VAL A 206 12.75 18.25 1.14
CA VAL A 206 13.27 17.27 2.09
C VAL A 206 14.54 16.66 1.51
N SER A 207 15.60 16.55 2.33
CA SER A 207 16.83 15.88 1.87
C SER A 207 16.58 14.41 1.58
N SER A 208 17.13 13.87 0.49
CA SER A 208 16.97 12.44 0.14
C SER A 208 17.48 11.52 1.26
N ARG A 209 18.53 11.94 1.99
CA ARG A 209 19.05 11.21 3.15
C ARG A 209 18.00 11.05 4.24
N TRP A 210 17.24 12.10 4.54
CA TRP A 210 16.16 12.03 5.54
C TRP A 210 15.06 11.09 5.07
N TYR A 211 14.65 11.17 3.80
CA TYR A 211 13.59 10.33 3.23
C TYR A 211 13.93 8.85 3.34
N TYR A 212 15.08 8.44 2.81
CA TYR A 212 15.52 7.04 2.87
C TYR A 212 15.76 6.55 4.31
N TYR A 213 16.16 7.44 5.22
CA TYR A 213 16.26 7.11 6.64
C TYR A 213 14.89 6.84 7.28
N GLN A 214 13.84 7.59 6.92
CA GLN A 214 12.47 7.31 7.38
C GLN A 214 11.97 5.97 6.84
N ILE A 215 12.20 5.70 5.56
CA ILE A 215 11.83 4.41 4.93
C ILE A 215 12.52 3.24 5.64
N TYR A 216 13.83 3.34 5.91
CA TYR A 216 14.57 2.32 6.65
C TYR A 216 13.98 2.05 8.05
N ILE A 217 13.62 3.10 8.79
CA ILE A 217 12.96 2.95 10.10
C ILE A 217 11.62 2.24 9.92
N LEU A 218 10.83 2.62 8.92
CA LEU A 218 9.54 2.00 8.65
C LEU A 218 9.65 0.51 8.32
N ASP A 219 10.61 0.13 7.49
CA ASP A 219 10.87 -1.27 7.15
C ASP A 219 11.30 -2.06 8.39
N THR A 220 12.10 -1.45 9.26
CA THR A 220 12.46 -2.05 10.55
C THR A 220 11.23 -2.28 11.42
N LEU A 221 10.38 -1.26 11.59
CA LEU A 221 9.15 -1.36 12.40
C LEU A 221 8.15 -2.37 11.82
N GLU A 222 8.08 -2.49 10.49
CA GLU A 222 7.15 -3.40 9.80
C GLU A 222 7.46 -4.87 10.11
N TYR A 223 8.74 -5.26 10.13
CA TYR A 223 9.17 -6.66 10.20
C TYR A 223 9.94 -7.03 11.49
N GLN A 224 9.96 -6.16 12.50
CA GLN A 224 10.73 -6.41 13.74
C GLN A 224 10.24 -7.64 14.52
N VAL A 225 8.95 -7.95 14.47
CA VAL A 225 8.34 -9.06 15.21
C VAL A 225 8.23 -10.28 14.29
N PRO A 226 8.70 -11.47 14.71
CA PRO A 226 8.66 -12.65 13.86
C PRO A 226 7.22 -13.03 13.52
N GLU A 227 7.02 -13.60 12.33
CA GLU A 227 5.72 -14.11 11.85
C GLU A 227 4.60 -13.07 11.65
N ILE A 228 4.80 -11.82 12.07
CA ILE A 228 3.79 -10.75 12.01
C ILE A 228 4.42 -9.52 11.35
N ARG A 229 3.69 -8.90 10.41
CA ARG A 229 4.01 -7.54 9.95
C ARG A 229 3.07 -6.52 10.57
N LEU A 230 3.62 -5.35 10.90
CA LEU A 230 2.83 -4.18 11.31
C LEU A 230 2.31 -3.46 10.06
N ALA A 231 1.13 -3.88 9.59
CA ALA A 231 0.52 -3.37 8.37
C ALA A 231 0.20 -1.86 8.43
N GLY A 232 0.00 -1.30 9.62
CA GLY A 232 -0.18 0.15 9.83
C GLY A 232 0.96 1.02 9.30
N VAL A 233 2.15 0.44 9.07
CA VAL A 233 3.29 1.11 8.40
C VAL A 233 2.93 1.66 7.02
N ARG A 234 2.06 0.96 6.28
CA ARG A 234 1.65 1.38 4.94
C ARG A 234 0.96 2.74 4.92
N VAL A 235 0.21 3.10 5.96
CA VAL A 235 -0.42 4.43 6.07
C VAL A 235 0.63 5.53 6.09
N LEU A 236 1.70 5.34 6.87
CA LEU A 236 2.75 6.34 6.96
C LEU A 236 3.64 6.36 5.70
N ARG A 237 3.85 5.19 5.07
CA ARG A 237 4.57 5.09 3.80
C ARG A 237 3.84 5.87 2.69
N ASP A 238 2.53 5.70 2.55
CA ASP A 238 1.69 6.47 1.60
C ASP A 238 1.78 8.00 1.84
N LEU A 239 1.78 8.43 3.11
CA LEU A 239 1.98 9.85 3.44
C LEU A 239 3.40 10.34 3.10
N LEU A 240 4.42 9.51 3.29
CA LEU A 240 5.81 9.85 2.96
C LEU A 240 6.06 9.94 1.46
N GLU A 241 5.36 9.18 0.63
CA GLU A 241 5.49 9.23 -0.84
C GLU A 241 5.21 10.63 -1.40
N GLN A 242 4.42 11.46 -0.71
CA GLN A 242 4.20 12.87 -1.07
C GLN A 242 5.49 13.72 -1.02
N PHE A 243 6.51 13.23 -0.34
CA PHE A 243 7.83 13.84 -0.17
C PHE A 243 8.94 13.10 -0.94
N ASP A 244 8.59 12.15 -1.83
CA ASP A 244 9.58 11.39 -2.57
C ASP A 244 10.45 12.30 -3.45
N PRO A 245 11.78 12.39 -3.19
CA PRO A 245 12.69 13.22 -3.97
C PRO A 245 12.75 12.80 -5.45
N CYS A 246 12.57 11.51 -5.75
CA CYS A 246 12.67 11.00 -7.12
C CYS A 246 11.48 11.39 -8.01
N SER A 247 10.30 11.65 -7.41
CA SER A 247 9.15 12.17 -8.15
C SER A 247 9.40 13.57 -8.76
N PHE A 248 10.26 14.37 -8.12
CA PHE A 248 10.66 15.69 -8.61
C PHE A 248 11.75 15.64 -9.68
N ASP A 249 12.61 14.60 -9.66
CA ASP A 249 13.69 14.46 -10.63
C ASP A 249 13.16 14.21 -12.05
N LEU A 250 12.00 13.58 -12.26
CA LEU A 250 11.41 13.41 -13.60
C LEU A 250 10.94 14.72 -14.24
N ILE A 251 10.32 15.60 -13.45
CA ILE A 251 9.90 16.94 -13.92
C ILE A 251 11.13 17.80 -14.20
N ASN A 252 12.12 17.77 -13.31
CA ASN A 252 13.38 18.50 -13.50
C ASN A 252 14.23 17.91 -14.64
N LEU A 253 14.26 16.59 -14.87
CA LEU A 253 14.94 16.00 -16.03
C LEU A 253 14.29 16.46 -17.33
N SER A 254 12.95 16.49 -17.38
CA SER A 254 12.24 16.99 -18.57
C SER A 254 12.57 18.46 -18.83
N LEU A 255 12.63 19.29 -17.78
CA LEU A 255 13.02 20.70 -17.90
C LEU A 255 14.50 20.82 -18.29
N ILE A 256 15.42 20.07 -17.69
CA ILE A 256 16.86 20.14 -17.97
C ILE A 256 17.19 19.61 -19.38
N VAL A 257 16.47 18.60 -19.89
CA VAL A 257 16.64 18.07 -21.25
C VAL A 257 15.96 18.98 -22.29
N CYS A 258 14.76 19.50 -22.00
CA CYS A 258 14.02 20.33 -22.95
C CYS A 258 14.51 21.78 -22.99
N PHE A 259 15.04 22.34 -21.89
CA PHE A 259 15.53 23.73 -21.85
C PHE A 259 16.64 24.03 -22.87
N PRO A 260 17.71 23.23 -23.01
CA PRO A 260 18.70 23.47 -24.06
C PRO A 260 18.12 23.31 -25.47
N ILE A 261 17.17 22.39 -25.69
CA ILE A 261 16.50 22.21 -26.98
C ILE A 261 15.63 23.43 -27.34
N ILE A 262 14.88 23.97 -26.38
CA ILE A 262 14.05 25.17 -26.55
C ILE A 262 14.93 26.39 -26.83
N VAL A 263 16.07 26.53 -26.13
CA VAL A 263 17.04 27.61 -26.38
C VAL A 263 17.64 27.50 -27.78
N ILE A 264 18.02 26.29 -28.23
CA ILE A 264 18.55 26.06 -29.58
C ILE A 264 17.48 26.36 -30.65
N LEU A 265 16.23 25.97 -30.44
CA LEU A 265 15.13 26.25 -31.37
C LEU A 265 14.84 27.76 -31.42
N ALA A 266 14.80 28.45 -30.29
CA ALA A 266 14.61 29.90 -30.23
C ALA A 266 15.76 30.66 -30.91
N GLN A 267 17.01 30.23 -30.72
CA GLN A 267 18.18 30.78 -31.41
C GLN A 267 18.12 30.50 -32.93
N ARG A 268 17.71 29.31 -33.37
CA ARG A 268 17.53 28.99 -34.80
C ARG A 268 16.41 29.79 -35.44
N VAL A 269 15.27 29.98 -34.77
CA VAL A 269 14.16 30.82 -35.26
C VAL A 269 14.59 32.28 -35.34
N SER A 270 15.33 32.78 -34.35
CA SER A 270 15.91 34.14 -34.38
C SER A 270 16.92 34.31 -35.52
N PHE A 271 17.75 33.29 -35.79
CA PHE A 271 18.73 33.28 -36.88
C PHE A 271 18.04 33.30 -38.25
N ILE A 272 17.04 32.44 -38.46
CA ILE A 272 16.22 32.40 -39.69
C ILE A 272 15.52 33.75 -39.92
N ARG A 273 14.95 34.35 -38.86
CA ARG A 273 14.29 35.66 -38.96
C ARG A 273 15.26 36.78 -39.35
N ARG A 274 16.49 36.78 -38.82
CA ARG A 274 17.52 37.80 -39.14
C ARG A 274 18.22 37.61 -40.48
N HIS A 275 18.47 36.37 -40.91
CA HIS A 275 19.28 36.11 -42.10
C HIS A 275 18.51 35.68 -43.34
N ILE A 276 17.26 35.22 -43.22
CA ILE A 276 16.46 34.77 -44.36
C ILE A 276 15.31 35.75 -44.64
N LEU A 277 14.54 36.15 -43.62
CA LEU A 277 13.35 36.99 -43.85
C LEU A 277 13.66 38.48 -44.00
N LEU A 278 14.57 39.03 -43.21
CA LEU A 278 14.96 40.46 -43.28
C LEU A 278 15.64 40.88 -44.61
N PRO A 279 16.53 40.09 -45.24
CA PRO A 279 17.07 40.46 -46.55
C PRO A 279 16.07 40.30 -47.70
N CYS A 280 15.07 39.41 -47.60
CA CYS A 280 14.00 39.31 -48.60
C CYS A 280 13.07 40.53 -48.59
N PHE A 281 12.81 41.14 -47.43
CA PHE A 281 12.03 42.38 -47.34
C PHE A 281 12.78 43.61 -47.84
N ASN A 282 14.11 43.68 -47.68
CA ASN A 282 14.92 44.77 -48.22
C ASN A 282 15.13 44.68 -49.75
N PHE A 283 15.02 43.49 -50.35
CA PHE A 283 15.13 43.33 -51.81
C PHE A 283 13.85 43.77 -52.54
N PHE A 284 12.67 43.65 -51.92
CA PHE A 284 11.40 44.11 -52.52
C PHE A 284 11.19 45.63 -52.46
N TYR A 285 11.88 46.35 -51.57
CA TYR A 285 11.75 47.81 -51.47
C TYR A 285 12.58 48.60 -52.50
N TYR A 286 13.57 47.97 -53.15
CA TYR A 286 14.45 48.65 -54.12
C TYR A 286 14.11 48.41 -55.61
N CYS A 287 13.06 47.65 -55.93
CA CYS A 287 12.65 47.37 -57.32
C CYS A 287 11.33 48.06 -57.77
N CYS A 288 10.71 48.92 -56.95
CA CYS A 288 9.46 49.64 -57.31
C CYS A 288 9.60 51.18 -57.39
N GLY A 289 10.79 51.69 -57.74
CA GLY A 289 11.02 53.13 -57.87
C GLY A 289 11.84 53.50 -59.11
N ARG A 290 11.29 53.28 -60.31
CA ARG A 290 11.66 53.96 -61.57
C ARG A 290 10.68 53.61 -62.69
N PHE A 291 9.57 54.32 -62.74
CA PHE A 291 8.97 54.93 -63.93
C PHE A 291 8.23 56.19 -63.47
#